data_AF-A0A9P7EZM9-F1
#
_entry.id   AF-A0A9P7EZM9-F1
#
_cell.length_a   1.000
_cell.length_b   1.000
_cell.length_c   1.000
_cell.angle_alpha   90.00
_cell.angle_beta   90.00
_cell.angle_gamma   90.00
#
_symmetry.space_group_name_H-M   'P 1'
#
loop_
_entity.id
_entity.type
_entity.pdbx_description
1 polymer ?
#
loop_
_entity_poly.entity_id
_entity_poly.type
_entity_poly.pdbx_seq_one_letter_code
_entity_poly.pdbx_strand_id
1 'polypeptide(L)'
;MDSRNACIHLKNTQQADDRQKHKHKADARTSLRTLIVHGDSYFFGLPDEESLIWDDDFRWRRSDGLLPSCEDFDWLVDYLVEEANTTADNETVGDALLALSAMPNLRSSTKRHSYITALIRCMDPARPPRVRHAALRAIDDAREELSSMTNESIPQGVDAALLDKLSCAILTAVRPNHSQDQTVQASGPDTSFHEGRDACYSRLIFALLQNDEWRKRLTRDGHFEHCVFLAKDVFKRYARLAGRYFAGIFAYINPSDKVLPLGPAQKRWQAFIRVRWDDARYGVYTNVDRSHEKLTGLTRGVYRALESMQRRKDSLVLYGVSLDQVLFDAALSSVQGLYDDLRRMIEDPNALQTDNASLES
;
A
#
# COMPACT_ATOMS: atom_id res chain seq x y z
N MET A 1 24.70 15.75 -3.93
CA MET A 1 24.27 17.17 -4.05
C MET A 1 23.33 17.47 -2.90
N ASP A 2 23.44 18.65 -2.30
CA ASP A 2 22.65 19.02 -1.12
C ASP A 2 21.22 19.37 -1.55
N SER A 3 20.25 18.56 -1.14
CA SER A 3 18.81 18.75 -1.38
C SER A 3 18.31 20.13 -0.95
N ARG A 4 19.02 20.73 0.01
CA ARG A 4 18.82 22.09 0.48
C ARG A 4 19.03 23.14 -0.61
N ASN A 5 20.01 22.97 -1.51
CA ASN A 5 20.23 23.90 -2.61
C ASN A 5 19.10 23.83 -3.64
N ALA A 6 18.59 22.62 -3.92
CA ALA A 6 17.41 22.45 -4.77
C ALA A 6 16.18 23.17 -4.18
N CYS A 7 15.94 22.99 -2.88
CA CYS A 7 14.88 23.67 -2.12
C CYS A 7 15.03 25.20 -2.15
N ILE A 8 16.25 25.73 -1.97
CA ILE A 8 16.52 27.17 -2.03
C ILE A 8 16.29 27.73 -3.44
N HIS A 9 16.77 27.05 -4.48
CA HIS A 9 16.55 27.48 -5.87
C HIS A 9 15.06 27.51 -6.24
N LEU A 10 14.27 26.58 -5.71
CA LEU A 10 12.81 26.56 -5.90
C LEU A 10 12.06 27.63 -5.13
N LYS A 11 12.44 27.95 -3.89
CA LYS A 11 11.80 29.05 -3.13
C LYS A 11 11.99 30.41 -3.79
N ASN A 12 13.15 30.64 -4.41
CA ASN A 12 13.45 31.89 -5.12
C ASN A 12 12.62 32.08 -6.41
N THR A 13 11.92 31.04 -6.86
CA THR A 13 11.11 31.04 -8.08
C THR A 13 9.82 31.86 -7.96
N GLN A 14 9.31 32.09 -6.74
CA GLN A 14 8.05 32.83 -6.52
C GLN A 14 8.16 34.34 -6.75
N GLN A 15 9.38 34.89 -6.92
CA GLN A 15 9.62 36.33 -7.11
C GLN A 15 10.35 36.67 -8.42
N ALA A 16 10.53 35.70 -9.31
CA ALA A 16 11.40 35.83 -10.47
C ALA A 16 10.61 36.05 -11.77
N ASP A 17 11.22 36.75 -12.74
CA ASP A 17 10.69 36.92 -14.10
C ASP A 17 10.49 35.54 -14.79
N ASP A 18 9.61 35.46 -15.80
CA ASP A 18 9.19 34.20 -16.44
C ASP A 18 10.38 33.36 -16.94
N ARG A 19 11.44 34.03 -17.41
CA ARG A 19 12.69 33.39 -17.84
C ARG A 19 13.47 32.76 -16.68
N GLN A 20 13.52 33.42 -15.53
CA GLN A 20 14.14 32.87 -14.32
C GLN A 20 13.27 31.76 -13.72
N LYS A 21 11.94 31.89 -13.77
CA LYS A 21 10.99 30.85 -13.38
C LYS A 21 11.25 29.54 -14.13
N HIS A 22 11.40 29.60 -15.45
CA HIS A 22 11.72 28.43 -16.27
C HIS A 22 13.09 27.81 -15.92
N LYS A 23 14.11 28.64 -15.69
CA LYS A 23 15.43 28.14 -15.29
C LYS A 23 15.38 27.41 -13.95
N HIS A 24 14.73 28.01 -12.94
CA HIS A 24 14.62 27.40 -11.62
C HIS A 24 13.81 26.10 -11.63
N LYS A 25 12.76 26.00 -12.45
CA LYS A 25 12.05 24.73 -12.68
C LYS A 25 12.94 23.65 -13.31
N ALA A 26 13.78 24.01 -14.27
CA ALA A 26 14.72 23.05 -14.87
C ALA A 26 15.80 22.58 -13.87
N ASP A 27 16.32 23.50 -13.05
CA ASP A 27 17.29 23.19 -11.99
C ASP A 27 16.66 22.30 -10.91
N ALA A 28 15.40 22.59 -10.54
CA ALA A 28 14.59 21.79 -9.63
C ALA A 28 14.40 20.36 -10.11
N ARG A 29 13.92 20.22 -11.35
CA ARG A 29 13.72 18.92 -12.01
C ARG A 29 15.01 18.14 -12.08
N THR A 30 16.10 18.77 -12.50
CA THR A 30 17.43 18.14 -12.56
C THR A 30 17.86 17.65 -11.18
N SER A 31 17.64 18.46 -10.14
CA SER A 31 17.98 18.11 -8.77
C SER A 31 17.12 16.96 -8.23
N LEU A 32 15.81 16.98 -8.47
CA LEU A 32 14.90 15.90 -8.07
C LEU A 32 15.25 14.59 -8.78
N ARG A 33 15.53 14.64 -10.09
CA ARG A 33 15.97 13.46 -10.85
C ARG A 33 17.30 12.92 -10.36
N THR A 34 18.26 13.80 -10.12
CA THR A 34 19.56 13.44 -9.54
C THR A 34 19.34 12.77 -8.18
N LEU A 35 18.40 13.27 -7.38
CA LEU A 35 18.09 12.69 -6.09
C LEU A 35 17.49 11.29 -6.18
N ILE A 36 16.51 11.10 -7.07
CA ILE A 36 15.86 9.80 -7.32
C ILE A 36 16.91 8.80 -7.79
N VAL A 37 17.72 9.16 -8.80
CA VAL A 37 18.72 8.27 -9.41
C VAL A 37 19.89 7.95 -8.47
N HIS A 38 20.29 8.85 -7.58
CA HIS A 38 21.41 8.61 -6.64
C HIS A 38 20.96 8.15 -5.25
N GLY A 39 19.65 8.13 -4.98
CA GLY A 39 19.08 7.59 -3.74
C GLY A 39 19.14 6.07 -3.69
N ASP A 40 19.12 5.41 -4.85
CA ASP A 40 19.30 3.98 -4.92
C ASP A 40 20.79 3.59 -4.84
N SER A 41 21.06 2.61 -3.98
CA SER A 41 22.42 2.17 -3.67
C SER A 41 22.91 1.08 -4.63
N TYR A 42 22.05 0.56 -5.51
CA TYR A 42 22.39 -0.62 -6.31
C TYR A 42 21.99 -0.60 -7.80
N PHE A 43 21.16 0.34 -8.28
CA PHE A 43 20.80 0.43 -9.71
C PHE A 43 20.91 1.85 -10.29
N PHE A 44 21.63 1.97 -11.41
CA PHE A 44 21.55 3.13 -12.29
C PHE A 44 20.36 2.95 -13.26
N GLY A 45 19.14 3.03 -12.73
CA GLY A 45 17.92 3.01 -13.55
C GLY A 45 17.76 4.29 -14.37
N LEU A 46 17.00 4.22 -15.46
CA LEU A 46 16.60 5.43 -16.18
C LEU A 46 15.62 6.22 -15.28
N PRO A 47 15.74 7.55 -15.14
CA PRO A 47 14.87 8.33 -14.24
C PRO A 47 13.38 8.19 -14.59
N ASP A 48 13.07 7.83 -15.84
CA ASP A 48 11.71 7.65 -16.33
C ASP A 48 11.18 6.22 -16.16
N GLU A 49 11.98 5.30 -15.60
CA GLU A 49 11.61 3.91 -15.40
C GLU A 49 10.58 3.76 -14.28
N GLU A 50 9.53 2.99 -14.52
CA GLU A 50 8.42 2.79 -13.58
C GLU A 50 8.84 1.96 -12.35
N SER A 51 9.84 1.09 -12.50
CA SER A 51 10.41 0.30 -11.41
C SER A 51 10.91 1.17 -10.27
N LEU A 52 11.47 2.36 -10.57
CA LEU A 52 11.93 3.33 -9.56
C LEU A 52 10.80 3.72 -8.60
N ILE A 53 9.54 3.81 -9.07
CA ILE A 53 8.41 4.19 -8.22
C ILE A 53 8.22 3.19 -7.06
N TRP A 54 8.49 1.91 -7.33
CA TRP A 54 8.09 0.81 -6.45
C TRP A 54 9.26 0.18 -5.70
N ASP A 55 10.40 0.05 -6.35
CA ASP A 55 11.53 -0.74 -5.86
C ASP A 55 12.55 0.12 -5.09
N ASP A 56 12.54 1.44 -5.29
CA ASP A 56 13.51 2.33 -4.66
C ASP A 56 13.17 2.72 -3.22
N ASP A 57 14.23 2.83 -2.43
CA ASP A 57 14.22 3.37 -1.09
C ASP A 57 14.59 4.85 -1.10
N PHE A 58 13.59 5.73 -1.28
CA PHE A 58 13.79 7.18 -1.38
C PHE A 58 14.24 7.87 -0.07
N ARG A 59 14.65 7.14 0.97
CA ARG A 59 15.00 7.71 2.28
C ARG A 59 16.00 8.87 2.17
N TRP A 60 15.56 10.05 2.58
CA TRP A 60 16.42 11.23 2.65
C TRP A 60 17.49 11.06 3.72
N ARG A 61 18.76 11.12 3.31
CA ARG A 61 19.91 11.21 4.21
C ARG A 61 20.53 12.58 4.06
N ARG A 62 20.43 13.42 5.08
CA ARG A 62 21.22 14.64 5.14
C ARG A 62 22.69 14.28 5.36
N SER A 63 23.59 15.12 4.85
CA SER A 63 25.04 14.97 5.04
C SER A 63 25.46 15.07 6.52
N ASP A 64 24.62 15.71 7.34
CA ASP A 64 24.79 15.81 8.80
C ASP A 64 24.20 14.61 9.58
N GLY A 65 23.62 13.62 8.87
CA GLY A 65 23.02 12.44 9.48
C GLY A 65 21.64 12.67 10.12
N LEU A 66 21.10 13.89 10.09
CA LEU A 66 19.76 14.18 10.61
C LEU A 66 18.69 13.78 9.59
N LEU A 67 17.51 13.38 10.08
CA LEU A 67 16.33 13.24 9.24
C LEU A 67 15.77 14.64 8.94
N PRO A 68 15.46 14.97 7.69
CA PRO A 68 14.83 16.25 7.38
C PRO A 68 13.44 16.35 8.02
N SER A 69 13.03 17.58 8.36
CA SER A 69 11.74 17.80 8.99
C SER A 69 10.63 17.87 7.92
N CYS A 70 9.35 17.86 8.33
CA CYS A 70 8.26 17.99 7.37
C CYS A 70 8.28 19.36 6.67
N GLU A 71 8.62 20.41 7.41
CA GLU A 71 8.70 21.80 6.94
C GLU A 71 9.76 22.01 5.86
N ASP A 72 10.81 21.19 5.85
CA ASP A 72 11.84 21.21 4.80
C ASP A 72 11.26 20.88 3.40
N PHE A 73 10.08 20.23 3.35
CA PHE A 73 9.40 19.81 2.13
C PHE A 73 8.09 20.56 1.85
N ASP A 74 7.69 21.52 2.69
CA ASP A 74 6.43 22.25 2.50
C ASP A 74 6.36 22.99 1.16
N TRP A 75 7.51 23.39 0.63
CA TRP A 75 7.62 24.02 -0.69
C TRP A 75 7.26 23.07 -1.84
N LEU A 76 7.51 21.76 -1.70
CA LEU A 76 7.08 20.77 -2.71
C LEU A 76 5.56 20.65 -2.72
N VAL A 77 4.91 20.80 -1.56
CA VAL A 77 3.45 20.86 -1.50
C VAL A 77 2.94 22.10 -2.24
N ASP A 78 3.57 23.26 -2.04
CA ASP A 78 3.20 24.48 -2.76
C ASP A 78 3.37 24.33 -4.27
N TYR A 79 4.50 23.76 -4.71
CA TYR A 79 4.75 23.41 -6.10
C TYR A 79 3.67 22.47 -6.66
N LEU A 80 3.33 21.40 -5.94
CA LEU A 80 2.28 20.47 -6.35
C LEU A 80 0.91 21.13 -6.42
N VAL A 81 0.57 22.05 -5.51
CA VAL A 81 -0.72 22.75 -5.55
C VAL A 81 -0.84 23.63 -6.80
N GLU A 82 0.26 24.30 -7.18
CA GLU A 82 0.33 25.10 -8.40
C GLU A 82 0.24 24.23 -9.67
N GLU A 83 1.02 23.14 -9.73
CA GLU A 83 1.16 22.32 -10.94
C GLU A 83 0.12 21.19 -11.06
N ALA A 84 -0.56 20.79 -9.98
CA ALA A 84 -1.59 19.74 -10.02
C ALA A 84 -2.87 20.16 -10.78
N ASN A 85 -2.92 21.37 -11.33
CA ASN A 85 -3.96 21.79 -12.28
C ASN A 85 -3.44 21.94 -13.72
N THR A 86 -2.12 21.88 -13.93
CA THR A 86 -1.50 22.00 -15.26
C THR A 86 -1.15 20.61 -15.77
N THR A 87 -1.08 20.43 -17.09
CA THR A 87 -0.59 19.20 -17.73
C THR A 87 0.84 19.36 -18.28
N ALA A 88 1.42 20.55 -18.14
CA ALA A 88 2.66 20.94 -18.80
C ALA A 88 3.91 20.29 -18.20
N ASP A 89 3.86 19.82 -16.95
CA ASP A 89 5.05 19.36 -16.21
C ASP A 89 4.81 18.06 -15.41
N ASN A 90 4.10 17.10 -16.02
CA ASN A 90 3.77 15.83 -15.35
C ASN A 90 5.01 15.05 -14.89
N GLU A 91 6.14 15.17 -15.57
CA GLU A 91 7.38 14.49 -15.18
C GLU A 91 7.92 15.03 -13.86
N THR A 92 8.04 16.36 -13.72
CA THR A 92 8.53 16.97 -12.48
C THR A 92 7.52 16.81 -11.34
N VAL A 93 6.23 16.80 -11.63
CA VAL A 93 5.19 16.44 -10.64
C VAL A 93 5.39 15.01 -10.13
N GLY A 94 5.67 14.05 -11.01
CA GLY A 94 6.02 12.69 -10.62
C GLY A 94 7.26 12.65 -9.73
N ASP A 95 8.32 13.34 -10.13
CA ASP A 95 9.58 13.41 -9.38
C ASP A 95 9.39 14.06 -7.99
N ALA A 96 8.57 15.10 -7.92
CA ALA A 96 8.19 15.77 -6.67
C ALA A 96 7.41 14.83 -5.73
N LEU A 97 6.50 14.02 -6.26
CA LEU A 97 5.74 13.03 -5.48
C LEU A 97 6.64 11.92 -4.95
N LEU A 98 7.59 11.42 -5.73
CA LEU A 98 8.57 10.43 -5.27
C LEU A 98 9.50 11.00 -4.19
N ALA A 99 9.97 12.23 -4.37
CA ALA A 99 10.70 12.96 -3.36
C ALA A 99 9.90 13.09 -2.05
N LEU A 100 8.59 13.31 -2.15
CA LEU A 100 7.70 13.36 -1.00
C LEU A 100 7.51 11.96 -0.37
N SER A 101 7.41 10.88 -1.13
CA SER A 101 7.16 9.53 -0.59
C SER A 101 8.20 9.07 0.44
N ALA A 102 9.44 9.54 0.30
CA ALA A 102 10.50 9.35 1.28
C ALA A 102 10.21 9.80 2.73
N MET A 103 9.09 10.48 2.99
CA MET A 103 8.69 10.97 4.30
C MET A 103 7.42 10.24 4.78
N PRO A 104 7.42 9.70 6.01
CA PRO A 104 6.35 8.84 6.50
C PRO A 104 5.07 9.57 6.96
N ASN A 105 4.97 10.89 6.77
CA ASN A 105 3.91 11.73 7.35
C ASN A 105 3.21 12.60 6.29
N LEU A 106 2.00 13.07 6.58
CA LEU A 106 1.17 13.95 5.75
C LEU A 106 1.60 15.42 5.77
N ARG A 107 2.91 15.66 5.89
CA ARG A 107 3.56 16.98 5.95
C ARG A 107 3.22 17.77 7.21
N SER A 108 3.69 19.01 7.25
CA SER A 108 3.41 19.92 8.35
C SER A 108 1.90 20.10 8.52
N SER A 109 1.48 20.40 9.75
CA SER A 109 0.07 20.57 10.08
C SER A 109 -0.61 21.65 9.22
N THR A 110 0.14 22.67 8.80
CA THR A 110 -0.36 23.79 7.98
C THR A 110 -0.50 23.44 6.50
N LYS A 111 0.26 22.46 5.99
CA LYS A 111 0.21 22.04 4.57
C LYS A 111 -0.60 20.78 4.32
N ARG A 112 -1.00 20.06 5.37
CA ARG A 112 -1.71 18.77 5.28
C ARG A 112 -2.92 18.80 4.33
N HIS A 113 -3.82 19.77 4.47
CA HIS A 113 -4.99 19.91 3.60
C HIS A 113 -4.60 20.06 2.12
N SER A 114 -3.66 20.97 1.86
CA SER A 114 -3.15 21.26 0.52
C SER A 114 -2.48 20.05 -0.11
N TYR A 115 -1.72 19.30 0.69
CA TYR A 115 -1.04 18.08 0.24
C TYR A 115 -2.04 16.99 -0.15
N ILE A 116 -3.03 16.69 0.70
CA ILE A 116 -4.06 15.70 0.37
C ILE A 116 -4.85 16.12 -0.88
N THR A 117 -5.19 17.41 -1.00
CA THR A 117 -5.87 17.94 -2.19
C THR A 117 -5.04 17.77 -3.45
N ALA A 118 -3.73 18.04 -3.38
CA ALA A 118 -2.82 17.85 -4.50
C ALA A 118 -2.69 16.37 -4.89
N LEU A 119 -2.59 15.46 -3.90
CA LEU A 119 -2.56 14.01 -4.14
C LEU A 119 -3.81 13.52 -4.86
N ILE A 120 -5.00 13.95 -4.42
CA ILE A 120 -6.28 13.62 -5.07
C ILE A 120 -6.24 14.02 -6.56
N ARG A 121 -5.79 15.24 -6.85
CA ARG A 121 -5.66 15.74 -8.24
C ARG A 121 -4.61 14.97 -9.05
N CYS A 122 -3.54 14.51 -8.42
CA CYS A 122 -2.48 13.72 -9.07
C CYS A 122 -2.94 12.28 -9.36
N MET A 123 -3.89 11.75 -8.61
CA MET A 123 -4.50 10.43 -8.81
C MET A 123 -5.70 10.44 -9.77
N ASP A 124 -6.07 11.61 -10.30
CA ASP A 124 -7.16 11.77 -11.27
C ASP A 124 -6.94 10.88 -12.52
N PRO A 125 -7.98 10.25 -13.10
CA PRO A 125 -7.81 9.31 -14.20
C PRO A 125 -7.27 9.96 -15.49
N ALA A 126 -7.39 11.28 -15.66
CA ALA A 126 -6.79 12.00 -16.78
C ALA A 126 -5.27 12.22 -16.61
N ARG A 127 -4.73 11.98 -15.42
CA ARG A 127 -3.29 12.10 -15.16
C ARG A 127 -2.51 10.93 -15.75
N PRO A 128 -1.26 11.14 -16.21
CA PRO A 128 -0.43 10.04 -16.69
C PRO A 128 -0.17 8.99 -15.59
N PRO A 129 0.00 7.69 -15.96
CA PRO A 129 0.25 6.62 -15.00
C PRO A 129 1.36 6.94 -13.99
N ARG A 130 2.50 7.47 -14.45
CA ARG A 130 3.63 7.88 -13.59
C ARG A 130 3.20 8.81 -12.45
N VAL A 131 2.39 9.83 -12.74
CA VAL A 131 1.93 10.80 -11.74
C VAL A 131 0.98 10.15 -10.74
N ARG A 132 0.03 9.34 -11.23
CA ARG A 132 -0.92 8.63 -10.36
C ARG A 132 -0.21 7.63 -9.46
N HIS A 133 0.74 6.88 -10.01
CA HIS A 133 1.51 5.86 -9.31
C HIS A 133 2.46 6.47 -8.28
N ALA A 134 3.15 7.56 -8.64
CA ALA A 134 3.97 8.31 -7.68
C ALA A 134 3.12 8.92 -6.55
N ALA A 135 1.91 9.41 -6.85
CA ALA A 135 0.99 9.90 -5.82
C ALA A 135 0.50 8.76 -4.90
N LEU A 136 0.19 7.59 -5.46
CA LEU A 136 -0.16 6.40 -4.68
C LEU A 136 0.98 5.97 -3.76
N ARG A 137 2.21 5.95 -4.27
CA ARG A 137 3.41 5.67 -3.47
C ARG A 137 3.57 6.67 -2.34
N ALA A 138 3.42 7.96 -2.64
CA ALA A 138 3.56 9.04 -1.67
C ALA A 138 2.52 9.01 -0.55
N ILE A 139 1.30 8.52 -0.82
CA ILE A 139 0.26 8.39 0.21
C ILE A 139 0.39 7.08 1.01
N ASP A 140 0.91 6.00 0.41
CA ASP A 140 1.21 4.76 1.12
C ASP A 140 2.29 4.93 2.19
N ASP A 141 3.27 5.81 1.98
CA ASP A 141 4.25 6.13 3.03
C ASP A 141 3.63 6.86 4.23
N ALA A 142 2.52 7.59 4.03
CA ALA A 142 1.76 8.27 5.08
C ALA A 142 0.61 7.42 5.67
N ARG A 143 0.53 6.13 5.35
CA ARG A 143 -0.59 5.24 5.73
C ARG A 143 -0.84 5.14 7.24
N GLU A 144 0.20 5.17 8.07
CA GLU A 144 0.05 5.03 9.52
C GLU A 144 -0.63 6.28 10.09
N GLU A 145 -0.20 7.48 9.67
CA GLU A 145 -0.86 8.74 10.06
C GLU A 145 -2.31 8.77 9.56
N LEU A 146 -2.57 8.39 8.31
CA LEU A 146 -3.93 8.30 7.78
C LEU A 146 -4.81 7.32 8.58
N SER A 147 -4.29 6.15 8.92
CA SER A 147 -5.03 5.15 9.69
C SER A 147 -5.39 5.65 11.09
N SER A 148 -4.61 6.57 11.66
CA SER A 148 -4.87 7.15 12.98
C SER A 148 -5.95 8.24 13.01
N MET A 149 -6.37 8.74 11.83
CA MET A 149 -7.40 9.78 11.74
C MET A 149 -8.79 9.21 12.00
N THR A 150 -9.40 9.61 13.11
CA THR A 150 -10.80 9.35 13.43
C THR A 150 -11.59 10.65 13.34
N ASN A 151 -12.92 10.58 13.31
CA ASN A 151 -13.76 11.78 13.26
C ASN A 151 -13.55 12.73 14.46
N GLU A 152 -13.05 12.21 15.58
CA GLU A 152 -12.75 12.98 16.80
C GLU A 152 -11.33 13.55 16.81
N SER A 153 -10.41 12.97 16.01
CA SER A 153 -9.00 13.35 15.92
C SER A 153 -8.63 13.96 14.57
N ILE A 154 -9.60 14.34 13.74
CA ILE A 154 -9.31 14.91 12.42
C ILE A 154 -8.48 16.19 12.62
N PRO A 155 -7.26 16.26 12.07
CA PRO A 155 -6.43 17.44 12.20
C PRO A 155 -7.11 18.65 11.55
N GLN A 156 -6.88 19.83 12.13
CA GLN A 156 -7.42 21.09 11.61
C GLN A 156 -7.16 21.23 10.10
N GLY A 157 -8.23 21.42 9.33
CA GLY A 157 -8.17 21.57 7.87
C GLY A 157 -8.36 20.27 7.07
N VAL A 158 -8.26 19.09 7.67
CA VAL A 158 -8.75 17.87 7.02
C VAL A 158 -10.22 17.69 7.43
N ASP A 159 -11.08 17.28 6.52
CA ASP A 159 -12.46 16.94 6.85
C ASP A 159 -12.83 15.56 6.27
N ALA A 160 -13.98 15.03 6.72
CA ALA A 160 -14.46 13.73 6.28
C ALA A 160 -14.68 13.67 4.76
N ALA A 161 -15.08 14.77 4.12
CA ALA A 161 -15.34 14.85 2.70
C ALA A 161 -14.05 14.79 1.87
N LEU A 162 -12.95 15.35 2.37
CA LEU A 162 -11.63 15.26 1.77
C LEU A 162 -11.11 13.83 1.83
N LEU A 163 -11.30 13.13 2.96
CA LEU A 163 -10.92 11.72 3.10
C LEU A 163 -11.78 10.80 2.21
N ASP A 164 -13.07 11.13 2.03
CA ASP A 164 -13.94 10.44 1.07
C ASP A 164 -13.43 10.58 -0.36
N LYS A 165 -13.05 11.80 -0.78
CA LYS A 165 -12.44 12.02 -2.09
C LYS A 165 -11.11 11.30 -2.23
N LEU A 166 -10.30 11.26 -1.16
CA LEU A 166 -9.03 10.55 -1.15
C LEU A 166 -9.20 9.05 -1.35
N SER A 167 -10.17 8.44 -0.66
CA SER A 167 -10.53 7.03 -0.83
C SER A 167 -10.85 6.70 -2.30
N CYS A 168 -11.77 7.46 -2.91
CA CYS A 168 -12.08 7.31 -4.34
C CYS A 168 -10.86 7.51 -5.25
N ALA A 169 -10.02 8.50 -4.96
CA ALA A 169 -8.81 8.77 -5.75
C ALA A 169 -7.78 7.64 -5.66
N ILE A 170 -7.59 7.04 -4.48
CA ILE A 170 -6.71 5.88 -4.29
C ILE A 170 -7.16 4.71 -5.17
N LEU A 171 -8.47 4.41 -5.20
CA LEU A 171 -8.99 3.35 -6.08
C LEU A 171 -8.80 3.71 -7.56
N THR A 172 -9.02 4.96 -7.92
CA THR A 172 -8.87 5.43 -9.29
C THR A 172 -7.42 5.34 -9.78
N ALA A 173 -6.44 5.59 -8.92
CA ALA A 173 -5.02 5.50 -9.24
C ALA A 173 -4.60 4.10 -9.74
N VAL A 174 -5.21 3.04 -9.20
CA VAL A 174 -4.95 1.63 -9.60
C VAL A 174 -5.96 1.10 -10.62
N ARG A 175 -7.04 1.84 -10.87
CA ARG A 175 -8.15 1.44 -11.73
C ARG A 175 -8.69 2.64 -12.53
N PRO A 176 -7.86 3.27 -13.38
CA PRO A 176 -8.18 4.58 -13.94
C PRO A 176 -9.37 4.58 -14.91
N ASN A 177 -9.76 3.44 -15.50
CA ASN A 177 -10.98 3.36 -16.33
C ASN A 177 -11.54 1.93 -16.47
N HIS A 178 -12.83 1.76 -16.13
CA HIS A 178 -13.72 0.73 -16.70
C HIS A 178 -14.75 1.32 -17.69
N SER A 179 -14.54 2.55 -18.12
CA SER A 179 -15.37 3.28 -19.07
C SER A 179 -15.28 2.65 -20.47
N GLN A 180 -16.02 1.56 -20.65
CA GLN A 180 -16.80 1.10 -21.80
C GLN A 180 -16.27 1.12 -23.25
N ASP A 181 -15.01 1.49 -23.53
CA ASP A 181 -14.43 1.44 -24.89
C ASP A 181 -13.16 0.57 -24.97
N GLN A 182 -13.19 -0.62 -24.35
CA GLN A 182 -12.16 -1.64 -24.54
C GLN A 182 -12.34 -2.37 -25.87
N THR A 183 -12.02 -1.72 -26.99
CA THR A 183 -11.87 -2.39 -28.30
C THR A 183 -10.45 -2.37 -28.85
N VAL A 184 -9.48 -1.79 -28.14
CA VAL A 184 -8.08 -1.78 -28.59
C VAL A 184 -7.20 -2.40 -27.51
N GLN A 185 -6.41 -3.40 -27.92
CA GLN A 185 -5.58 -4.27 -27.09
C GLN A 185 -4.83 -3.50 -25.98
N ALA A 186 -5.31 -3.68 -24.75
CA ALA A 186 -4.77 -2.99 -23.58
C ALA A 186 -3.58 -3.76 -22.98
N SER A 187 -2.42 -3.63 -23.59
CA SER A 187 -1.12 -3.97 -22.98
C SER A 187 -0.50 -2.74 -22.29
N GLY A 188 -1.33 -1.89 -21.69
CA GLY A 188 -0.88 -0.71 -20.96
C GLY A 188 -0.57 -1.03 -19.49
N PRO A 189 0.18 -0.17 -18.79
CA PRO A 189 0.51 -0.34 -17.37
C PRO A 189 -0.73 -0.45 -16.47
N ASP A 190 -1.89 0.03 -16.93
CA ASP A 190 -3.13 0.14 -16.15
C ASP A 190 -4.09 -1.07 -16.23
N THR A 191 -3.82 -2.09 -17.06
CA THR A 191 -4.81 -3.15 -17.34
C THR A 191 -4.45 -4.56 -16.87
N SER A 192 -3.29 -4.74 -16.23
CA SER A 192 -2.89 -6.03 -15.64
C SER A 192 -2.36 -5.88 -14.21
N PHE A 193 -2.31 -7.00 -13.48
CA PHE A 193 -1.63 -7.05 -12.19
C PHE A 193 -0.16 -6.60 -12.35
N HIS A 194 0.21 -5.58 -11.60
CA HIS A 194 1.56 -5.04 -11.51
C HIS A 194 2.05 -5.18 -10.07
N GLU A 195 3.09 -5.98 -9.84
CA GLU A 195 3.51 -6.38 -8.49
C GLU A 195 3.82 -5.19 -7.58
N GLY A 196 4.62 -4.21 -8.04
CA GLY A 196 4.95 -3.01 -7.26
C GLY A 196 3.73 -2.17 -6.87
N ARG A 197 2.99 -1.67 -7.88
CA ARG A 197 1.73 -0.93 -7.71
C ARG A 197 0.73 -1.65 -6.79
N ASP A 198 0.42 -2.91 -7.07
CA ASP A 198 -0.64 -3.62 -6.37
C ASP A 198 -0.20 -4.05 -4.97
N ALA A 199 1.10 -4.30 -4.75
CA ALA A 199 1.64 -4.48 -3.41
C ALA A 199 1.54 -3.18 -2.59
N CYS A 200 1.94 -2.03 -3.16
CA CYS A 200 1.80 -0.72 -2.52
C CYS A 200 0.35 -0.41 -2.16
N TYR A 201 -0.58 -0.59 -3.10
CA TYR A 201 -2.01 -0.47 -2.85
C TYR A 201 -2.48 -1.40 -1.73
N SER A 202 -2.18 -2.70 -1.80
CA SER A 202 -2.61 -3.67 -0.77
C SER A 202 -2.07 -3.33 0.62
N ARG A 203 -0.83 -2.83 0.71
CA ARG A 203 -0.23 -2.38 1.98
C ARG A 203 -0.98 -1.17 2.56
N LEU A 204 -1.28 -0.18 1.72
CA LEU A 204 -2.06 0.99 2.11
C LEU A 204 -3.46 0.58 2.60
N ILE A 205 -4.19 -0.20 1.81
CA ILE A 205 -5.54 -0.66 2.19
C ILE A 205 -5.50 -1.43 3.51
N PHE A 206 -4.53 -2.33 3.69
CA PHE A 206 -4.37 -3.07 4.94
C PHE A 206 -4.16 -2.16 6.17
N ALA A 207 -3.35 -1.11 6.04
CA ALA A 207 -3.13 -0.16 7.12
C ALA A 207 -4.41 0.62 7.45
N LEU A 208 -5.10 1.13 6.43
CA LEU A 208 -6.33 1.91 6.61
C LEU A 208 -7.46 1.10 7.27
N LEU A 209 -7.54 -0.21 7.04
CA LEU A 209 -8.58 -1.08 7.62
C LEU A 209 -8.55 -1.22 9.14
N GLN A 210 -7.44 -0.84 9.77
CA GLN A 210 -7.32 -0.80 11.24
C GLN A 210 -8.23 0.25 11.87
N ASN A 211 -8.80 1.15 11.07
CA ASN A 211 -9.69 2.21 11.49
C ASN A 211 -11.11 1.99 10.93
N ASP A 212 -12.12 2.02 11.80
CA ASP A 212 -13.51 1.72 11.42
C ASP A 212 -14.10 2.73 10.44
N GLU A 213 -13.71 4.00 10.54
CA GLU A 213 -14.16 5.06 9.64
C GLU A 213 -13.57 4.89 8.24
N TRP A 214 -12.31 4.47 8.15
CA TRP A 214 -11.71 4.05 6.88
C TRP A 214 -12.34 2.76 6.35
N ARG A 215 -12.63 1.77 7.19
CA ARG A 215 -13.30 0.54 6.78
C ARG A 215 -14.63 0.82 6.07
N LYS A 216 -15.44 1.74 6.61
CA LYS A 216 -16.69 2.20 5.98
C LYS A 216 -16.44 2.81 4.60
N ARG A 217 -15.46 3.71 4.47
CA ARG A 217 -15.08 4.36 3.20
C ARG A 217 -14.62 3.34 2.16
N LEU A 218 -13.68 2.48 2.54
CA LEU A 218 -13.11 1.45 1.67
C LEU A 218 -14.18 0.47 1.16
N THR A 219 -15.16 0.13 2.01
CA THR A 219 -16.32 -0.68 1.61
C THR A 219 -17.20 0.07 0.62
N ARG A 220 -17.61 1.29 0.97
CA ARG A 220 -18.49 2.13 0.15
C ARG A 220 -17.91 2.38 -1.24
N ASP A 221 -16.62 2.65 -1.31
CA ASP A 221 -15.96 3.09 -2.53
C ASP A 221 -15.47 1.89 -3.39
N GLY A 222 -15.69 0.65 -2.94
CA GLY A 222 -15.48 -0.55 -3.75
C GLY A 222 -14.05 -1.11 -3.74
N HIS A 223 -13.25 -0.79 -2.72
CA HIS A 223 -11.87 -1.28 -2.61
C HIS A 223 -11.80 -2.79 -2.40
N PHE A 224 -12.77 -3.37 -1.70
CA PHE A 224 -12.79 -4.81 -1.45
C PHE A 224 -13.05 -5.63 -2.70
N GLU A 225 -14.00 -5.21 -3.53
CA GLU A 225 -14.26 -5.81 -4.84
C GLU A 225 -13.01 -5.80 -5.71
N HIS A 226 -12.26 -4.69 -5.67
CA HIS A 226 -10.99 -4.58 -6.37
C HIS A 226 -9.91 -5.49 -5.77
N CYS A 227 -9.78 -5.56 -4.44
CA CYS A 227 -8.88 -6.51 -3.78
C CYS A 227 -9.20 -7.97 -4.13
N VAL A 228 -10.48 -8.34 -4.20
CA VAL A 228 -10.95 -9.67 -4.64
C VAL A 228 -10.56 -9.93 -6.09
N PHE A 229 -10.67 -8.92 -6.96
CA PHE A 229 -10.22 -9.00 -8.34
C PHE A 229 -8.71 -9.25 -8.43
N LEU A 230 -7.89 -8.44 -7.75
CA LEU A 230 -6.43 -8.56 -7.73
C LEU A 230 -5.94 -9.89 -7.13
N ALA A 231 -6.60 -10.39 -6.09
CA ALA A 231 -6.23 -11.63 -5.42
C ALA A 231 -6.12 -12.80 -6.42
N LYS A 232 -7.03 -12.88 -7.40
CA LYS A 232 -7.00 -13.94 -8.43
C LYS A 232 -5.67 -13.98 -9.19
N ASP A 233 -5.09 -12.82 -9.47
CA ASP A 233 -3.85 -12.71 -10.22
C ASP A 233 -2.61 -12.83 -9.32
N VAL A 234 -2.67 -12.31 -8.10
CA VAL A 234 -1.62 -12.46 -7.06
C VAL A 234 -1.33 -13.93 -6.80
N PHE A 235 -2.38 -14.75 -6.61
CA PHE A 235 -2.23 -16.18 -6.34
C PHE A 235 -1.75 -16.96 -7.57
N LYS A 236 -2.10 -16.54 -8.78
CA LYS A 236 -1.56 -17.16 -10.01
C LYS A 236 -0.07 -16.89 -10.18
N ARG A 237 0.38 -15.69 -9.83
CA ARG A 237 1.76 -15.23 -10.06
C ARG A 237 2.68 -15.42 -8.86
N TYR A 238 2.18 -15.99 -7.75
CA TYR A 238 2.93 -16.18 -6.51
C TYR A 238 3.56 -14.89 -5.94
N ALA A 239 2.90 -13.74 -6.12
CA ALA A 239 3.38 -12.46 -5.62
C ALA A 239 3.33 -12.42 -4.09
N ARG A 240 4.46 -12.76 -3.45
CA ARG A 240 4.56 -13.03 -2.00
C ARG A 240 4.24 -11.81 -1.14
N LEU A 241 4.60 -10.61 -1.60
CA LEU A 241 4.43 -9.37 -0.82
C LEU A 241 2.96 -8.98 -0.74
N ALA A 242 2.30 -8.85 -1.88
CA ALA A 242 0.87 -8.53 -1.95
C ALA A 242 0.01 -9.60 -1.25
N GLY A 243 0.35 -10.89 -1.40
CA GLY A 243 -0.39 -12.00 -0.79
C GLY A 243 -0.53 -11.90 0.73
N ARG A 244 0.49 -11.39 1.44
CA ARG A 244 0.44 -11.20 2.90
C ARG A 244 -0.59 -10.14 3.31
N TYR A 245 -0.59 -9.01 2.60
CA TYR A 245 -1.54 -7.93 2.86
C TYR A 245 -2.97 -8.34 2.52
N PHE A 246 -3.16 -9.09 1.43
CA PHE A 246 -4.48 -9.63 1.10
C PHE A 246 -5.02 -10.52 2.21
N ALA A 247 -4.24 -11.48 2.70
CA ALA A 247 -4.68 -12.32 3.83
C ALA A 247 -5.15 -11.49 5.04
N GLY A 248 -4.41 -10.43 5.36
CA GLY A 248 -4.77 -9.47 6.41
C GLY A 248 -6.04 -8.67 6.09
N ILE A 249 -6.09 -8.00 4.94
CA ILE A 249 -7.25 -7.20 4.46
C ILE A 249 -8.53 -7.98 4.64
N PHE A 250 -8.46 -9.24 4.24
CA PHE A 250 -9.63 -10.05 4.18
C PHE A 250 -10.00 -10.74 5.50
N ALA A 251 -9.04 -10.96 6.41
CA ALA A 251 -9.35 -11.35 7.78
C ALA A 251 -10.17 -10.27 8.50
N TYR A 252 -9.98 -8.99 8.14
CA TYR A 252 -10.78 -7.87 8.64
C TYR A 252 -12.18 -7.76 8.02
N ILE A 253 -12.46 -8.48 6.94
CA ILE A 253 -13.82 -8.58 6.38
C ILE A 253 -14.56 -9.64 7.18
N ASN A 254 -15.06 -9.25 8.36
CA ASN A 254 -15.76 -10.11 9.30
C ASN A 254 -16.91 -10.86 8.61
N PRO A 255 -16.88 -12.20 8.54
CA PRO A 255 -18.00 -13.02 8.06
C PRO A 255 -19.28 -12.91 8.89
N SER A 256 -19.12 -12.53 10.16
CA SER A 256 -20.19 -12.59 11.17
C SER A 256 -20.83 -11.23 11.45
N ASP A 257 -20.35 -10.15 10.82
CA ASP A 257 -20.92 -8.83 10.98
C ASP A 257 -22.34 -8.81 10.41
N LYS A 258 -23.32 -9.02 11.30
CA LYS A 258 -24.74 -9.04 10.98
C LYS A 258 -25.24 -7.72 10.39
N VAL A 259 -24.41 -6.67 10.42
CA VAL A 259 -24.69 -5.31 9.95
C VAL A 259 -24.39 -5.14 8.46
N LEU A 260 -23.54 -5.99 7.86
CA LEU A 260 -23.26 -5.94 6.43
C LEU A 260 -23.65 -7.28 5.81
N PRO A 261 -24.79 -7.38 5.09
CA PRO A 261 -25.17 -8.61 4.42
C PRO A 261 -24.02 -9.02 3.49
N LEU A 262 -23.44 -10.19 3.75
CA LEU A 262 -22.31 -10.70 2.97
C LEU A 262 -22.70 -10.72 1.49
N GLY A 263 -22.13 -9.80 0.73
CA GLY A 263 -22.41 -9.66 -0.69
C GLY A 263 -21.99 -10.92 -1.46
N PRO A 264 -22.53 -11.16 -2.66
CA PRO A 264 -22.11 -12.27 -3.52
C PRO A 264 -20.58 -12.32 -3.74
N ALA A 265 -19.90 -11.16 -3.72
CA ALA A 265 -18.45 -11.05 -3.80
C ALA A 265 -17.74 -11.67 -2.59
N GLN A 266 -18.21 -11.40 -1.36
CA GLN A 266 -17.61 -11.95 -0.14
C GLN A 266 -17.81 -13.46 -0.01
N LYS A 267 -18.97 -14.00 -0.40
CA LYS A 267 -19.20 -15.46 -0.44
C LYS A 267 -18.30 -16.17 -1.45
N ARG A 268 -18.20 -15.63 -2.67
CA ARG A 268 -17.26 -16.14 -3.69
C ARG A 268 -15.83 -16.10 -3.18
N TRP A 269 -15.51 -15.10 -2.39
CA TRP A 269 -14.16 -14.91 -1.88
C TRP A 269 -13.83 -15.83 -0.70
N GLN A 270 -14.74 -16.08 0.24
CA GLN A 270 -14.57 -17.14 1.26
C GLN A 270 -14.33 -18.52 0.63
N ALA A 271 -15.10 -18.86 -0.40
CA ALA A 271 -14.89 -20.08 -1.16
C ALA A 271 -13.52 -20.08 -1.84
N PHE A 272 -13.09 -18.94 -2.38
CA PHE A 272 -11.79 -18.81 -3.03
C PHE A 272 -10.61 -18.88 -2.05
N ILE A 273 -10.67 -18.26 -0.85
CA ILE A 273 -9.67 -18.50 0.20
C ILE A 273 -9.62 -19.97 0.51
N ARG A 274 -10.78 -20.59 0.78
CA ARG A 274 -10.84 -21.98 1.21
C ARG A 274 -10.16 -22.86 0.16
N VAL A 275 -10.53 -22.70 -1.11
CA VAL A 275 -9.89 -23.41 -2.24
C VAL A 275 -8.39 -23.11 -2.36
N ARG A 276 -7.94 -21.86 -2.23
CA ARG A 276 -6.51 -21.53 -2.37
C ARG A 276 -5.67 -21.89 -1.15
N TRP A 277 -6.27 -21.87 0.03
CA TRP A 277 -5.71 -22.36 1.27
C TRP A 277 -5.59 -23.89 1.23
N ASP A 278 -6.60 -24.55 0.68
CA ASP A 278 -6.61 -25.98 0.41
C ASP A 278 -5.60 -26.34 -0.71
N ASP A 279 -5.44 -25.55 -1.77
CA ASP A 279 -4.39 -25.69 -2.80
C ASP A 279 -2.99 -25.47 -2.22
N ALA A 280 -2.81 -24.47 -1.35
CA ALA A 280 -1.55 -24.23 -0.66
C ALA A 280 -1.22 -25.40 0.29
N ARG A 281 -2.23 -25.99 0.93
CA ARG A 281 -2.15 -27.28 1.61
C ARG A 281 -1.72 -28.37 0.60
N TYR A 282 -2.44 -28.53 -0.51
CA TYR A 282 -2.23 -29.60 -1.50
C TYR A 282 -0.84 -29.56 -2.16
N GLY A 283 -0.36 -28.38 -2.53
CA GLY A 283 0.98 -28.20 -3.11
C GLY A 283 2.12 -28.45 -2.11
N VAL A 284 1.83 -28.36 -0.81
CA VAL A 284 2.73 -28.80 0.26
C VAL A 284 2.70 -30.33 0.40
N TYR A 285 1.55 -30.98 0.18
CA TYR A 285 1.38 -32.44 0.25
C TYR A 285 2.01 -33.21 -0.93
N THR A 286 2.04 -32.67 -2.15
CA THR A 286 2.46 -33.44 -3.35
C THR A 286 3.95 -33.35 -3.71
N ASN A 287 4.79 -32.71 -2.89
CA ASN A 287 6.22 -32.49 -3.20
C ASN A 287 7.13 -32.86 -2.03
N VAL A 288 6.99 -34.10 -1.54
CA VAL A 288 7.49 -34.59 -0.25
C VAL A 288 9.02 -34.52 -0.08
N ASP A 289 9.81 -34.52 -1.15
CA ASP A 289 11.29 -34.44 -1.05
C ASP A 289 11.86 -33.00 -1.04
N ARG A 290 11.07 -31.99 -1.43
CA ARG A 290 11.43 -30.55 -1.30
C ARG A 290 10.53 -29.82 -0.30
N SER A 291 9.67 -30.55 0.41
CA SER A 291 8.64 -30.01 1.30
C SER A 291 9.17 -29.67 2.67
N HIS A 292 10.10 -30.41 3.26
CA HIS A 292 10.48 -30.21 4.66
C HIS A 292 11.10 -28.83 4.92
N GLU A 293 11.99 -28.35 4.04
CA GLU A 293 12.61 -27.02 4.18
C GLU A 293 11.60 -25.89 3.93
N LYS A 294 10.68 -26.07 2.97
CA LYS A 294 9.61 -25.10 2.68
C LYS A 294 8.54 -25.07 3.77
N LEU A 295 8.13 -26.22 4.28
CA LEU A 295 7.26 -26.41 5.44
C LEU A 295 7.90 -25.75 6.65
N THR A 296 9.17 -26.06 6.94
CA THR A 296 9.90 -25.43 8.05
C THR A 296 9.96 -23.91 7.90
N GLY A 297 10.18 -23.40 6.68
CA GLY A 297 10.14 -21.97 6.38
C GLY A 297 8.76 -21.34 6.57
N LEU A 298 7.69 -22.04 6.15
CA LEU A 298 6.31 -21.60 6.30
C LEU A 298 5.88 -21.63 7.77
N THR A 299 6.12 -22.75 8.48
CA THR A 299 5.89 -22.91 9.92
C THR A 299 6.61 -21.82 10.71
N ARG A 300 7.86 -21.50 10.37
CA ARG A 300 8.60 -20.38 10.97
C ARG A 300 7.96 -19.03 10.67
N GLY A 301 7.43 -18.84 9.46
CA GLY A 301 6.70 -17.63 9.08
C GLY A 301 5.40 -17.45 9.84
N VAL A 302 4.59 -18.51 9.95
CA VAL A 302 3.33 -18.54 10.72
C VAL A 302 3.61 -18.34 12.21
N TYR A 303 4.64 -18.99 12.75
CA TYR A 303 5.08 -18.79 14.13
C TYR A 303 5.47 -17.33 14.42
N ARG A 304 6.24 -16.69 13.52
CA ARG A 304 6.58 -15.27 13.67
C ARG A 304 5.33 -14.38 13.62
N ALA A 305 4.37 -14.69 12.75
CA ALA A 305 3.10 -13.97 12.69
C ALA A 305 2.31 -14.13 13.99
N LEU A 306 2.24 -15.34 14.53
CA LEU A 306 1.64 -15.66 15.81
C LEU A 306 2.30 -14.88 16.96
N GLU A 307 3.64 -14.89 17.07
CA GLU A 307 4.37 -14.10 18.07
C GLU A 307 4.12 -12.60 17.94
N SER A 308 4.08 -12.08 16.71
CA SER A 308 3.79 -10.67 16.47
C SER A 308 2.36 -10.31 16.87
N MET A 309 1.39 -11.18 16.58
CA MET A 309 0.00 -11.00 17.03
C MET A 309 -0.09 -11.05 18.56
N GLN A 310 0.58 -12.00 19.21
CA GLN A 310 0.61 -12.11 20.67
C GLN A 310 1.22 -10.85 21.32
N ARG A 311 2.39 -10.41 20.84
CA ARG A 311 3.03 -9.16 21.34
C ARG A 311 2.15 -7.93 21.15
N ARG A 312 1.42 -7.86 20.03
CA ARG A 312 0.51 -6.75 19.76
C ARG A 312 -0.71 -6.80 20.68
N LYS A 313 -1.26 -7.99 20.96
CA LYS A 313 -2.32 -8.20 21.96
C LYS A 313 -1.88 -7.68 23.34
N ASP A 314 -0.71 -8.12 23.80
CA ASP A 314 -0.20 -7.78 25.12
C ASP A 314 0.06 -6.26 25.25
N SER A 315 0.60 -5.65 24.19
CA SER A 315 0.78 -4.21 24.09
C SER A 315 -0.56 -3.46 24.16
N LEU A 316 -1.56 -3.88 23.38
CA LEU A 316 -2.89 -3.24 23.37
C LEU A 316 -3.59 -3.33 24.73
N VAL A 317 -3.47 -4.47 25.42
CA VAL A 317 -3.97 -4.65 26.79
C VAL A 317 -3.25 -3.71 27.77
N LEU A 318 -1.93 -3.60 27.65
CA LEU A 318 -1.12 -2.71 28.50
C LEU A 318 -1.51 -1.24 28.34
N TYR A 319 -1.84 -0.82 27.11
CA TYR A 319 -2.24 0.56 26.80
C TYR A 319 -3.74 0.82 26.99
N GLY A 320 -4.51 -0.15 27.51
CA GLY A 320 -5.95 0.01 27.74
C GLY A 320 -6.78 0.22 26.47
N VAL A 321 -6.25 -0.17 25.32
CA VAL A 321 -6.96 -0.06 24.04
C VAL A 321 -7.97 -1.20 23.96
N SER A 322 -9.26 -0.86 24.02
CA SER A 322 -10.37 -1.78 23.83
C SER A 322 -10.45 -2.21 22.36
N LEU A 323 -9.65 -3.21 21.98
CA LEU A 323 -9.89 -3.94 20.74
C LEU A 323 -11.12 -4.83 20.90
N ASP A 324 -11.75 -5.21 19.79
CA ASP A 324 -12.68 -6.34 19.80
C ASP A 324 -11.89 -7.62 20.12
N GLN A 325 -11.79 -7.90 21.41
CA GLN A 325 -11.00 -8.98 21.98
C GLN A 325 -11.41 -10.32 21.38
N VAL A 326 -12.70 -10.48 21.06
CA VAL A 326 -13.25 -11.70 20.48
C VAL A 326 -12.70 -11.92 19.07
N LEU A 327 -12.63 -10.87 18.26
CA LEU A 327 -12.06 -10.95 16.91
C LEU A 327 -10.55 -11.21 16.94
N PHE A 328 -9.83 -10.54 17.84
CA PHE A 328 -8.39 -10.77 17.97
C PHE A 328 -8.09 -12.19 18.43
N ASP A 329 -8.87 -12.72 19.38
CA ASP A 329 -8.74 -14.08 19.88
C ASP A 329 -9.10 -15.13 18.82
N ALA A 330 -10.14 -14.89 18.01
CA ALA A 330 -10.49 -15.77 16.90
C ALA A 330 -9.40 -15.81 15.82
N ALA A 331 -8.83 -14.66 15.46
CA ALA A 331 -7.73 -14.57 14.51
C ALA A 331 -6.47 -15.27 15.04
N LEU A 332 -6.12 -15.01 16.31
CA LEU A 332 -4.99 -15.64 16.98
C LEU A 332 -5.17 -17.16 17.05
N SER A 333 -6.35 -17.64 17.41
CA SER A 333 -6.68 -19.07 17.45
C SER A 333 -6.60 -19.72 16.06
N SER A 334 -7.03 -19.02 15.01
CA SER A 334 -6.92 -19.51 13.63
C SER A 334 -5.46 -19.65 13.17
N VAL A 335 -4.62 -18.66 13.49
CA VAL A 335 -3.18 -18.69 13.17
C VAL A 335 -2.46 -19.74 14.01
N GLN A 336 -2.84 -19.92 15.27
CA GLN A 336 -2.33 -20.98 16.14
C GLN A 336 -2.67 -22.36 15.58
N GLY A 337 -3.93 -22.59 15.19
CA GLY A 337 -4.36 -23.87 14.59
C GLY A 337 -3.55 -24.19 13.32
N LEU A 338 -3.31 -23.19 12.47
CA LEU A 338 -2.44 -23.36 11.30
C LEU A 338 -1.00 -23.72 11.69
N TYR A 339 -0.43 -23.05 12.70
CA TYR A 339 0.91 -23.35 13.17
C TYR A 339 1.00 -24.79 13.68
N ASP A 340 0.02 -25.22 14.48
CA ASP A 340 -0.04 -26.55 15.05
C ASP A 340 -0.17 -27.62 13.96
N ASP A 341 -1.03 -27.38 12.97
CA ASP A 341 -1.19 -28.26 11.83
C ASP A 341 0.12 -28.38 11.05
N LEU A 342 0.73 -27.26 10.65
CA LEU A 342 2.00 -27.23 9.92
C LEU A 342 3.15 -27.89 10.69
N ARG A 343 3.18 -27.71 12.01
CA ARG A 343 4.16 -28.34 12.90
C ARG A 343 3.95 -29.85 12.96
N ARG A 344 2.71 -30.33 13.08
CA ARG A 344 2.42 -31.77 13.00
C ARG A 344 2.84 -32.36 11.67
N MET A 345 2.67 -31.66 10.55
CA MET A 345 3.14 -32.15 9.24
C MET A 345 4.67 -32.32 9.16
N ILE A 346 5.41 -31.52 9.92
CA ILE A 346 6.89 -31.59 9.99
C ILE A 346 7.31 -32.73 10.91
N GLU A 347 6.64 -32.88 12.06
CA GLU A 347 6.98 -33.86 13.11
C GLU A 347 6.54 -35.28 12.75
N ASP A 348 5.40 -35.42 12.07
CA ASP A 348 4.86 -36.70 11.61
C ASP A 348 4.36 -36.59 10.16
N PRO A 349 5.25 -36.81 9.17
CA PRO A 349 4.88 -36.82 7.76
C PRO A 349 3.82 -37.89 7.40
N ASN A 350 3.63 -38.91 8.25
CA ASN A 350 2.76 -40.05 8.00
C ASN A 350 1.35 -39.88 8.62
N ALA A 351 1.18 -39.02 9.63
CA ALA A 351 -0.11 -38.76 10.29
C ALA A 351 -1.24 -38.33 9.34
N LEU A 352 -0.89 -37.78 8.17
CA LEU A 352 -1.85 -37.22 7.20
C LEU A 352 -2.34 -38.20 6.14
N GLN A 353 -1.70 -39.38 6.00
CA GLN A 353 -2.25 -40.44 5.13
C GLN A 353 -3.46 -41.12 5.76
N THR A 354 -3.54 -41.14 7.09
CA THR A 354 -4.63 -41.76 7.86
C THR A 354 -5.94 -40.96 7.87
N ASP A 355 -5.88 -39.62 7.80
CA ASP A 355 -7.08 -38.78 7.83
C ASP A 355 -7.82 -38.69 6.48
N ASN A 356 -7.15 -38.97 5.35
CA ASN A 356 -7.83 -39.01 4.05
C ASN A 356 -8.54 -40.34 3.80
N ALA A 357 -8.07 -41.45 4.40
CA ALA A 357 -8.69 -42.77 4.25
C ALA A 357 -10.05 -42.87 4.97
N SER A 358 -10.34 -41.99 5.94
CA SER A 358 -11.60 -41.94 6.69
C SER A 358 -12.66 -41.01 6.08
N LEU A 359 -12.30 -40.21 5.07
CA LEU A 359 -13.21 -39.34 4.32
C LEU A 359 -13.76 -39.99 3.03
N GLU A 360 -13.16 -41.10 2.59
CA GLU A 360 -13.61 -41.89 1.43
C GLU A 360 -14.48 -43.11 1.80
N SER A 361 -14.75 -43.33 3.10
CA SER A 361 -15.74 -44.27 3.64
C SER A 361 -16.97 -43.54 4.16
#